data_AF-A0AAV5PZ51-F1
#
_entry.id   AF-A0AAV5PZ51-F1
#
_cell.length_a   1.000
_cell.length_b   1.000
_cell.length_c   1.000
_cell.angle_alpha   90.00
_cell.angle_beta   90.00
_cell.angle_gamma   90.00
#
_symmetry.space_group_name_H-M   'P 1'
#
loop_
_entity.id
_entity.type
_entity.pdbx_description
1 polymer ?
#
loop_
_entity_poly.entity_id
_entity_poly.type
_entity_poly.pdbx_seq_one_letter_code
_entity_poly.pdbx_strand_id
1 'polypeptide(L)' 'MVEFKAFWKMDPQRIIEWQKFYQTTTKPLWRSHPNSKLILVPYFAAFALSVGASLTFVGRAALGIKASK' A
#
# COMPACT_ATOMS: atom_id res chain seq x y z
N MET A 1 -30.45 -18.37 23.90
CA MET A 1 -29.48 -18.60 22.81
C MET A 1 -29.63 -17.44 21.83
N VAL A 2 -28.75 -16.43 21.93
CA VAL A 2 -28.85 -15.19 21.14
C VAL A 2 -28.06 -15.40 19.84
N GLU A 3 -28.72 -15.33 18.68
CA GLU A 3 -28.06 -15.44 17.37
C GLU A 3 -27.18 -14.21 17.10
N PHE A 4 -25.87 -14.38 17.27
CA PHE A 4 -24.83 -13.43 16.88
C PHE A 4 -24.58 -13.48 15.35
N LYS A 5 -25.62 -13.29 14.52
CA LYS A 5 -25.50 -13.40 13.04
C LYS A 5 -25.55 -12.07 12.28
N ALA A 6 -25.84 -10.96 12.95
CA ALA A 6 -26.20 -9.72 12.25
C ALA A 6 -25.03 -8.75 11.91
N PHE A 7 -23.82 -8.95 12.44
CA PHE A 7 -22.73 -7.98 12.26
C PHE A 7 -21.87 -8.22 11.02
N TRP A 8 -21.77 -9.46 10.53
CA TRP A 8 -20.96 -9.83 9.37
C TRP A 8 -21.82 -10.44 8.28
N LYS A 9 -22.53 -9.60 7.51
CA LYS A 9 -23.16 -10.05 6.25
C LYS A 9 -22.07 -10.20 5.18
N MET A 10 -21.23 -11.22 5.31
CA MET A 10 -20.34 -11.67 4.23
C MET A 10 -21.22 -12.28 3.15
N ASP A 11 -21.35 -11.60 2.02
CA ASP A 11 -22.00 -12.15 0.85
C ASP A 11 -21.02 -13.15 0.19
N PRO A 12 -21.29 -14.47 0.23
CA PRO A 12 -20.38 -15.47 -0.34
C PRO A 12 -20.17 -15.27 -1.84
N GLN A 13 -21.16 -14.70 -2.53
CA GLN A 13 -21.09 -14.38 -3.96
C GLN A 13 -19.94 -13.41 -4.24
N ARG A 14 -19.79 -12.39 -3.39
CA ARG A 14 -18.75 -11.37 -3.49
C ARG A 14 -17.35 -11.96 -3.34
N ILE A 15 -17.17 -12.96 -2.48
CA ILE A 15 -15.88 -13.64 -2.30
C ILE A 15 -15.49 -14.37 -3.58
N ILE A 16 -16.41 -15.11 -4.19
CA ILE A 16 -16.19 -15.85 -5.44
C ILE A 16 -15.88 -14.90 -6.60
N GLU A 17 -16.54 -13.76 -6.68
CA GLU A 17 -16.26 -12.71 -7.67
C GLU A 17 -14.83 -12.19 -7.56
N TRP A 18 -14.37 -11.88 -6.33
CA TRP A 18 -13.00 -11.45 -6.10
C TRP A 18 -11.99 -12.56 -6.42
N GLN A 19 -12.27 -13.81 -6.06
CA GLN A 19 -11.41 -14.95 -6.39
C GLN A 19 -11.22 -15.05 -7.91
N LYS A 20 -12.31 -15.00 -8.69
CA LYS A 20 -12.25 -15.00 -10.16
C LYS A 20 -11.47 -13.81 -10.69
N PHE A 21 -11.71 -12.61 -10.17
CA PHE A 21 -11.01 -11.39 -10.58
C PHE A 21 -9.49 -11.49 -10.36
N TYR A 22 -9.05 -11.92 -9.18
CA TYR A 22 -7.62 -12.03 -8.86
C TYR A 22 -6.94 -13.22 -9.56
N GLN A 23 -7.67 -14.30 -9.86
CA GLN A 23 -7.12 -15.44 -10.60
C GLN A 23 -7.01 -15.19 -12.11
N THR A 24 -7.83 -14.28 -12.67
CA THR A 24 -7.84 -13.97 -14.10
C THR A 24 -6.99 -12.76 -14.48
N THR A 25 -6.62 -11.92 -13.51
CA THR A 25 -5.81 -10.74 -13.78
C THR A 25 -4.35 -11.09 -14.06
N THR A 26 -3.76 -10.45 -15.07
CA THR A 26 -2.32 -10.54 -15.35
C THR A 26 -1.50 -9.51 -14.57
N LYS A 27 -2.17 -8.63 -13.81
CA LYS A 27 -1.51 -7.61 -12.98
C LYS A 27 -0.88 -8.26 -11.75
N PRO A 28 0.22 -7.69 -11.23
CA PRO A 28 0.77 -8.16 -9.96
C PRO A 28 -0.22 -7.89 -8.82
N LEU A 29 -0.33 -8.85 -7.89
CA LEU A 29 -1.36 -8.89 -6.84
C LEU A 29 -1.57 -7.56 -6.11
N TRP A 30 -0.47 -6.89 -5.74
CA TRP A 30 -0.48 -5.62 -5.01
C TRP A 30 -1.12 -4.45 -5.77
N ARG A 31 -1.21 -4.54 -7.10
CA ARG A 31 -1.81 -3.53 -7.99
C ARG A 31 -3.15 -3.99 -8.61
N SER A 32 -3.56 -5.23 -8.36
CA SER A 32 -4.70 -5.81 -9.04
C SER A 32 -6.03 -5.19 -8.64
N HIS A 33 -6.20 -4.79 -7.36
CA HIS A 33 -7.45 -4.18 -6.90
C HIS A 33 -7.75 -2.86 -7.62
N PRO A 34 -9.01 -2.56 -8.01
CA PRO A 34 -9.37 -1.30 -8.66
C PRO A 34 -8.93 -0.05 -7.89
N ASN A 35 -9.10 -0.08 -6.57
CA ASN A 35 -8.73 1.02 -5.67
C ASN A 35 -7.26 0.98 -5.21
N SER A 36 -6.44 0.05 -5.73
CA SER A 36 -5.02 -0.06 -5.32
C SER A 36 -4.26 1.25 -5.50
N LYS A 37 -4.57 2.02 -6.56
CA LYS A 37 -3.94 3.33 -6.82
C LYS A 37 -4.11 4.31 -5.67
N LEU A 38 -5.26 4.32 -5.00
CA LEU A 38 -5.54 5.25 -3.90
C LEU A 38 -4.64 5.01 -2.68
N ILE A 39 -4.10 3.79 -2.54
CA ILE A 39 -3.20 3.41 -1.44
C ILE A 39 -1.75 3.50 -1.90
N LEU A 40 -1.45 2.97 -3.09
CA LEU A 40 -0.08 2.84 -3.58
C LEU A 40 0.56 4.20 -3.91
N VAL A 41 -0.20 5.15 -4.47
CA VAL A 41 0.34 6.47 -4.83
C VAL A 41 0.84 7.23 -3.60
N PRO A 42 0.03 7.46 -2.54
CA PRO A 42 0.53 8.14 -1.35
C PRO A 42 1.64 7.35 -0.64
N TYR A 43 1.56 6.02 -0.63
CA TYR A 43 2.62 5.17 -0.07
C TYR A 43 3.97 5.40 -0.77
N PHE A 44 4.03 5.29 -2.10
CA PHE A 44 5.27 5.46 -2.83
C PHE A 44 5.79 6.91 -2.81
N ALA A 45 4.90 7.90 -2.75
CA ALA A 45 5.29 9.29 -2.57
C ALA A 45 6.01 9.50 -1.23
N ALA A 46 5.42 9.02 -0.13
CA ALA A 46 6.03 9.11 1.20
C ALA A 46 7.34 8.33 1.29
N PHE A 47 7.39 7.12 0.72
CA PHE A 47 8.59 6.30 0.67
C PHE A 47 9.73 6.99 -0.07
N ALA A 48 9.48 7.52 -1.27
CA ALA A 48 10.50 8.20 -2.07
C ALA A 48 11.03 9.45 -1.37
N LEU A 49 10.16 10.23 -0.73
CA LEU A 49 10.56 11.40 0.06
C LEU A 49 11.45 11.00 1.26
N SER A 50 11.06 9.95 1.99
CA SER A 50 11.83 9.46 3.13
C SER A 50 13.23 8.99 2.71
N VAL A 51 13.32 8.13 1.69
CA VAL A 51 14.60 7.62 1.18
C VAL A 51 15.44 8.76 0.61
N GLY A 52 14.85 9.66 -0.16
CA GLY A 52 15.55 10.81 -0.74
C GLY A 52 16.13 11.74 0.33
N ALA A 53 15.37 12.02 1.40
CA ALA A 53 15.86 12.81 2.52
C ALA A 53 17.04 12.13 3.23
N SER A 54 16.93 10.83 3.53
CA SER A 54 18.01 10.07 4.15
C SER A 54 19.28 10.08 3.29
N LEU A 55 19.16 9.81 1.98
CA LEU A 55 20.30 9.84 1.06
C LEU A 55 20.92 11.23 0.95
N THR A 56 20.12 12.30 1.02
CA THR A 56 20.62 13.67 1.04
C THR A 56 21.50 13.92 2.26
N PHE A 57 21.09 13.48 3.45
CA PHE A 57 21.91 13.61 4.65
C PHE A 57 23.16 12.72 4.62
N VAL A 58 23.06 11.51 4.08
CA VAL A 58 24.22 10.63 3.86
C VAL A 58 25.24 11.31 2.93
N GLY A 59 24.79 11.86 1.80
CA GLY A 59 25.66 12.57 0.86
C GLY A 59 26.32 13.80 1.49
N ARG A 60 25.55 14.60 2.25
CA ARG A 60 26.10 15.73 3.01
C ARG A 60 27.14 15.28 4.04
N ALA A 61 26.88 14.19 4.76
CA ALA A 61 27.82 13.64 5.73
C ALA A 61 29.12 13.16 5.07
N ALA A 62 29.03 12.49 3.91
CA ALA A 62 30.19 12.07 3.13
C ALA A 62 31.04 13.25 2.64
N LEU A 63 30.40 14.38 2.30
CA LEU A 63 31.07 15.63 1.90
C LEU A 63 31.51 16.51 3.10
N GLY A 64 31.30 16.07 4.34
CA GLY A 64 31.62 16.84 5.54
C GLY A 64 30.71 18.06 5.79
N ILE A 65 29.61 18.19 5.06
CA ILE A 65 28.66 19.32 5.15
C ILE A 65 27.74 19.12 6.35
N LYS A 66 28.01 19.86 7.44
CA LYS A 66 27.20 19.82 8.66
C LYS A 66 25.90 20.62 8.50
N ALA A 67 24.95 20.38 9.41
CA ALA A 67 23.81 21.27 9.55
C ALA A 67 24.28 22.61 10.13
N SER A 68 23.73 23.72 9.62
CA SER A 68 23.86 24.99 10.32
C SER A 68 23.05 24.93 11.60
N LYS A 69 23.58 25.56 12.65
CA LYS A 69 22.85 25.78 13.90
C LYS A 69 21.81 26.88 13.73
#